data_AF-A0A954S6Q7-F1
#
_entry.id   AF-A0A954S6Q7-F1
#
_cell.length_a   1.000
_cell.length_b   1.000
_cell.length_c   1.000
_cell.angle_alpha   90.00
_cell.angle_beta   90.00
_cell.angle_gamma   90.00
#
_symmetry.space_group_name_H-M   'P 1'
#
loop_
_entity.id
_entity.type
_entity.pdbx_description
1 polymer ?
#
loop_
_entity_poly.entity_id
_entity_poly.type
_entity_poly.pdbx_seq_one_letter_code
_entity_poly.pdbx_strand_id
1 'polypeptide(L)'
;MTTFNRIAIASLLSFSMTAVASANEPLQPLPRPTFAGGVVAPVIGGYGHLRTGGVASTAHESFLRGRADVIRANGEYQLLVAEALRSFEAARSHRIDNDVKQIAARQEIRRMWRAEQHRIHEEARARRDAYRSLYRATMEAQVELTSVESNPDTLAQSKLRSAMNLLNAGQVESGIKGLVEITQNHVDTVAAEEAAKILTEIKG
;
A
#
# COMPACT_ATOMS: atom_id res chain seq x y z
N MET A 1 -31.04 17.57 28.97
CA MET A 1 -31.28 16.26 28.34
C MET A 1 -30.44 16.17 27.06
N THR A 2 -29.47 15.25 27.12
CA THR A 2 -28.75 14.55 26.03
C THR A 2 -28.15 15.34 24.87
N THR A 3 -26.91 15.77 25.08
CA THR A 3 -25.88 16.01 24.07
C THR A 3 -25.48 14.68 23.41
N PHE A 4 -25.59 14.59 22.07
CA PHE A 4 -25.11 13.44 21.31
C PHE A 4 -23.65 13.61 20.93
N ASN A 5 -22.81 12.77 21.56
CA ASN A 5 -21.43 12.48 21.19
C ASN A 5 -21.35 12.01 19.73
N ARG A 6 -20.77 12.83 18.85
CA ARG A 6 -20.24 12.37 17.56
C ARG A 6 -18.79 11.94 17.79
N ILE A 7 -18.61 10.65 18.05
CA ILE A 7 -17.31 10.00 18.06
C ILE A 7 -16.81 9.98 16.61
N ALA A 8 -15.75 10.75 16.37
CA ALA A 8 -14.98 10.77 15.15
C ALA A 8 -14.31 9.40 14.93
N ILE A 9 -14.68 8.69 13.87
CA ILE A 9 -13.90 7.59 13.31
C ILE A 9 -13.90 7.76 11.80
N ALA A 10 -13.00 8.61 11.32
CA ALA A 10 -12.51 8.53 9.96
C ALA A 10 -10.99 8.42 10.09
N SER A 11 -10.54 7.17 10.20
CA SER A 11 -9.14 6.79 10.16
C SER A 11 -8.52 7.32 8.87
N LEU A 12 -7.72 8.37 8.99
CA LEU A 12 -6.67 8.69 8.03
C LEU A 12 -5.75 7.47 7.97
N LEU A 13 -5.98 6.60 6.98
CA LEU A 13 -4.98 5.64 6.52
C LEU A 13 -3.88 6.44 5.81
N SER A 14 -3.06 7.07 6.64
CA SER A 14 -1.75 7.55 6.26
C SER A 14 -0.95 6.31 5.85
N PHE A 15 -0.97 5.97 4.56
CA PHE A 15 0.13 5.22 3.99
C PHE A 15 1.35 6.11 4.16
N SER A 16 2.08 5.89 5.25
CA SER A 16 3.51 6.16 5.26
C SER A 16 4.04 5.39 4.06
N MET A 17 4.23 6.11 2.95
CA MET A 17 5.32 5.77 2.07
C MET A 17 6.53 5.85 2.98
N THR A 18 6.91 4.71 3.57
CA THR A 18 8.29 4.47 3.95
C THR A 18 9.04 4.81 2.70
N ALA A 19 9.61 6.02 2.70
CA ALA A 19 10.57 6.42 1.73
C ALA A 19 11.51 5.22 1.66
N VAL A 20 11.48 4.50 0.54
CA VAL A 20 12.66 3.78 0.10
C VAL A 20 13.69 4.87 0.16
N ALA A 21 14.52 4.83 1.20
CA ALA A 21 15.61 5.76 1.39
C ALA A 21 16.30 5.75 0.05
N SER A 22 16.08 6.82 -0.70
CA SER A 22 16.71 7.01 -1.97
C SER A 22 18.17 7.01 -1.59
N ALA A 23 18.87 5.94 -1.92
CA ALA A 23 20.31 5.88 -1.86
C ALA A 23 20.94 6.83 -2.90
N ASN A 24 20.31 7.98 -3.17
CA ASN A 24 20.98 9.25 -3.37
C ASN A 24 21.51 9.73 -2.02
N GLU A 25 22.39 8.95 -1.39
CA GLU A 25 23.49 9.66 -0.76
C GLU A 25 24.22 10.36 -1.92
N PRO A 26 24.44 11.69 -1.87
CA PRO A 26 25.31 12.32 -2.84
C PRO A 26 26.59 11.52 -2.79
N LEU A 27 27.02 10.95 -3.92
CA LEU A 27 28.24 10.15 -4.08
C LEU A 27 29.28 10.70 -3.13
N GLN A 28 29.41 10.10 -1.94
CA GLN A 28 30.43 10.56 -1.01
C GLN A 28 31.71 10.31 -1.80
N PRO A 29 32.53 11.35 -2.04
CA PRO A 29 33.76 11.14 -2.77
C PRO A 29 34.47 10.03 -2.00
N LEU A 30 34.58 8.85 -2.64
CA LEU A 30 35.30 7.71 -2.10
C LEU A 30 36.58 8.29 -1.52
N PRO A 31 36.96 7.97 -0.27
CA PRO A 31 38.18 8.50 0.32
C PRO A 31 39.28 8.24 -0.69
N ARG A 32 39.73 9.31 -1.36
CA ARG A 32 40.86 9.21 -2.28
C ARG A 32 41.96 8.68 -1.38
N PRO A 33 42.66 7.59 -1.75
CA PRO A 33 43.87 7.26 -1.04
C PRO A 33 44.77 8.50 -1.17
N THR A 34 44.85 9.29 -0.11
CA THR A 34 45.93 10.23 0.08
C THR A 34 47.13 9.33 0.28
N PHE A 35 47.72 8.91 -0.84
CA PHE A 35 49.10 8.49 -0.83
C PHE A 35 49.82 9.65 -0.17
N ALA A 36 50.41 9.41 0.99
CA ALA A 36 51.52 10.21 1.50
C ALA A 36 52.75 9.98 0.59
N GLY A 37 52.54 10.00 -0.73
CA GLY A 37 53.56 10.18 -1.72
C GLY A 37 53.81 11.66 -1.79
N GLY A 38 54.54 12.17 -0.80
CA GLY A 38 55.34 13.37 -1.03
C GLY A 38 56.08 13.13 -2.34
N VAL A 39 56.00 14.09 -3.25
CA VAL A 39 56.85 14.12 -4.43
C VAL A 39 58.27 14.13 -3.91
N VAL A 40 58.88 12.95 -3.76
CA VAL A 40 60.33 12.85 -3.65
C VAL A 40 60.81 13.15 -5.06
N ALA A 41 60.97 14.43 -5.35
CA ALA A 41 61.78 14.88 -6.47
C ALA A 41 63.08 14.08 -6.41
N PRO A 42 63.58 13.52 -7.53
CA PRO A 42 64.91 12.95 -7.53
C PRO A 42 65.86 14.09 -7.20
N VAL A 43 66.33 14.13 -5.94
CA VAL A 43 67.45 15.00 -5.55
C VAL A 43 68.68 14.39 -6.23
N ILE A 44 68.86 14.77 -7.50
CA ILE A 44 70.14 14.73 -8.17
C ILE A 44 70.97 15.80 -7.47
N GLY A 45 71.63 15.41 -6.40
CA GLY A 45 72.33 16.32 -5.51
C GLY A 45 73.58 15.69 -4.92
N GLY A 46 74.70 15.92 -5.60
CA GLY A 46 75.98 16.15 -4.94
C GLY A 46 76.78 14.93 -4.50
N TYR A 47 77.85 14.64 -5.24
CA TYR A 47 79.08 14.14 -4.64
C TYR A 47 79.49 15.08 -3.50
N GLY A 48 79.30 14.66 -2.25
CA GLY A 48 79.55 15.50 -1.08
C GLY A 48 80.12 14.67 0.08
N HIS A 49 81.43 14.49 0.09
CA HIS A 49 82.18 14.16 1.29
C HIS A 49 82.03 15.31 2.30
N LEU A 50 81.52 15.06 3.52
CA LEU A 50 81.94 15.71 4.80
C LEU A 50 81.08 15.28 6.01
N ARG A 51 81.54 14.22 6.68
CA ARG A 51 81.84 14.11 8.12
C ARG A 51 80.88 14.73 9.17
N THR A 52 80.16 13.86 9.90
CA THR A 52 80.06 13.90 11.39
C THR A 52 79.46 12.60 11.96
N GLY A 53 80.24 11.89 12.78
CA GLY A 53 79.74 11.00 13.86
C GLY A 53 79.04 9.69 13.49
N GLY A 54 79.80 8.60 13.38
CA GLY A 54 79.26 7.22 13.48
C GLY A 54 79.76 6.30 12.38
N VAL A 55 80.59 5.32 12.77
CA VAL A 55 81.01 4.09 12.07
C VAL A 55 81.32 4.23 10.57
N ALA A 56 82.58 4.07 10.18
CA ALA A 56 83.02 4.12 8.78
C ALA A 56 82.29 3.07 7.93
N SER A 57 81.15 3.45 7.33
CA SER A 57 80.51 2.63 6.31
C SER A 57 81.39 2.69 5.07
N THR A 58 82.01 1.57 4.74
CA THR A 58 82.77 1.46 3.49
C THR A 58 81.85 1.78 2.31
N ALA A 59 82.38 2.26 1.19
CA ALA A 59 81.56 2.52 -0.01
C ALA A 59 80.73 1.29 -0.42
N HIS A 60 81.26 0.10 -0.14
CA HIS A 60 80.56 -1.17 -0.30
C HIS A 60 79.35 -1.33 0.64
N GLU A 61 79.48 -0.97 1.92
CA GLU A 61 78.38 -1.04 2.88
C GLU A 61 77.26 -0.04 2.54
N SER A 62 77.59 1.18 2.11
CA SER A 62 76.60 2.14 1.64
C SER A 62 75.86 1.63 0.39
N PHE A 63 76.58 0.98 -0.53
CA PHE A 63 75.97 0.33 -1.70
C PHE A 63 75.06 -0.84 -1.32
N LEU A 64 75.47 -1.69 -0.37
CA LEU A 64 74.64 -2.80 0.11
C LEU A 64 73.39 -2.32 0.85
N ARG A 65 73.50 -1.27 1.68
CA ARG A 65 72.33 -0.65 2.34
C ARG A 65 71.38 -0.02 1.31
N GLY A 66 71.91 0.73 0.33
CA GLY A 66 71.10 1.29 -0.75
C GLY A 66 70.37 0.21 -1.56
N ARG A 67 71.02 -0.93 -1.86
CA ARG A 67 70.34 -2.08 -2.50
C ARG A 67 69.27 -2.70 -1.62
N ALA A 68 69.52 -2.83 -0.31
CA ALA A 68 68.52 -3.34 0.63
C ALA A 68 67.29 -2.41 0.72
N ASP A 69 67.50 -1.09 0.67
CA ASP A 69 66.43 -0.10 0.68
C ASP A 69 65.60 -0.15 -0.61
N VAL A 70 66.23 -0.34 -1.78
CA VAL A 70 65.50 -0.56 -3.05
C VAL A 70 64.68 -1.86 -3.01
N ILE A 71 65.23 -2.94 -2.46
CA ILE A 71 64.49 -4.21 -2.31
C ILE A 71 63.30 -4.01 -1.37
N ARG A 72 63.48 -3.30 -0.25
CA ARG A 72 62.40 -2.98 0.69
C ARG A 72 61.32 -2.13 0.02
N ALA A 73 61.70 -1.07 -0.68
CA ALA A 73 60.78 -0.20 -1.41
C ALA A 73 59.99 -0.97 -2.49
N ASN A 74 60.62 -1.90 -3.20
CA ASN A 74 59.93 -2.77 -4.16
C ASN A 74 58.92 -3.70 -3.47
N GLY A 75 59.25 -4.23 -2.29
CA GLY A 75 58.34 -5.04 -1.49
C GLY A 75 57.13 -4.24 -0.99
N GLU A 76 57.35 -3.03 -0.48
CA GLU A 76 56.28 -2.12 -0.04
C GLU A 76 55.38 -1.70 -1.21
N TYR A 77 55.96 -1.41 -2.38
CA TYR A 77 55.18 -1.12 -3.58
C TYR A 77 54.27 -2.29 -3.97
N GLN A 78 54.79 -3.53 -3.97
CA GLN A 78 53.99 -4.72 -4.28
C GLN A 78 52.86 -4.93 -3.28
N LEU A 79 53.11 -4.70 -1.98
CA LEU A 79 52.08 -4.76 -0.94
C LEU A 79 50.97 -3.74 -1.20
N LEU A 80 51.33 -2.48 -1.45
CA LEU A 80 50.36 -1.40 -1.74
C LEU A 80 49.54 -1.69 -2.99
N VAL A 81 50.16 -2.24 -4.04
CA VAL A 81 49.44 -2.66 -5.25
C VAL A 81 48.46 -3.80 -4.93
N ALA A 82 48.86 -4.79 -4.14
CA ALA A 82 47.99 -5.89 -3.74
C ALA A 82 46.79 -5.40 -2.90
N GLU A 83 47.02 -4.48 -1.96
CA GLU A 83 45.96 -3.86 -1.17
C GLU A 83 45.00 -3.03 -2.03
N ALA A 84 45.53 -2.27 -2.99
CA ALA A 84 44.72 -1.52 -3.95
C ALA A 84 43.83 -2.45 -4.79
N LEU A 85 44.39 -3.54 -5.32
CA LEU A 85 43.61 -4.55 -6.07
C LEU A 85 42.52 -5.18 -5.21
N ARG A 86 42.82 -5.54 -3.95
CA ARG A 86 41.83 -6.08 -3.02
C ARG A 86 40.69 -5.10 -2.77
N SER A 87 41.01 -3.81 -2.60
CA SER A 87 39.98 -2.77 -2.40
C SER A 87 39.10 -2.59 -3.64
N PHE A 88 39.69 -2.72 -4.85
CA PHE A 88 38.95 -2.66 -6.10
C PHE A 88 38.00 -3.85 -6.28
N GLU A 89 38.47 -5.06 -5.95
CA GLU A 89 37.62 -6.26 -5.97
C GLU A 89 36.48 -6.18 -4.96
N ALA A 90 36.74 -5.67 -3.76
CA ALA A 90 35.70 -5.41 -2.75
C ALA A 90 34.66 -4.42 -3.27
N ALA A 91 35.07 -3.29 -3.85
CA ALA A 91 34.17 -2.31 -4.44
C ALA A 91 33.33 -2.91 -5.58
N ARG A 92 33.94 -3.75 -6.43
CA ARG A 92 33.21 -4.48 -7.48
C ARG A 92 32.17 -5.43 -6.90
N SER A 93 32.50 -6.16 -5.84
CA SER A 93 31.56 -7.08 -5.17
C SER A 93 30.35 -6.33 -4.61
N HIS A 94 30.57 -5.21 -3.92
CA HIS A 94 29.49 -4.37 -3.40
C HIS A 94 28.59 -3.80 -4.50
N ARG A 95 29.16 -3.43 -5.65
CA ARG A 95 28.38 -2.98 -6.80
C ARG A 95 27.48 -4.09 -7.32
N ILE A 96 28.00 -5.31 -7.50
CA ILE A 96 27.21 -6.46 -7.97
C ILE A 96 26.09 -6.77 -6.97
N ASP A 97 26.37 -6.75 -5.67
CA ASP A 97 25.34 -6.97 -4.64
C ASP A 97 24.23 -5.91 -4.70
N ASN A 98 24.59 -4.64 -4.92
CA ASN A 98 23.62 -3.56 -5.07
C ASN A 98 22.76 -3.74 -6.32
N ASP A 99 23.35 -4.15 -7.45
CA ASP A 99 22.63 -4.42 -8.68
C ASP A 99 21.63 -5.59 -8.49
N VAL A 100 22.06 -6.68 -7.83
CA VAL A 100 21.20 -7.83 -7.49
C VAL A 100 20.04 -7.40 -6.60
N LYS A 101 20.29 -6.61 -5.54
CA LYS A 101 19.25 -6.09 -4.65
C LYS A 101 18.27 -5.18 -5.40
N GLN A 102 18.76 -4.33 -6.30
CA GLN A 102 17.91 -3.45 -7.10
C GLN A 102 17.00 -4.26 -8.04
N ILE A 103 17.54 -5.30 -8.69
CA ILE A 103 16.76 -6.19 -9.55
C ILE A 103 15.68 -6.91 -8.74
N ALA A 104 16.03 -7.46 -7.58
CA ALA A 104 15.09 -8.14 -6.68
C ALA A 104 13.95 -7.20 -6.25
N ALA A 105 14.28 -5.99 -5.80
CA ALA A 105 13.28 -4.99 -5.41
C ALA A 105 12.32 -4.64 -6.57
N ARG A 106 12.83 -4.46 -7.79
CA ARG A 106 12.00 -4.21 -8.97
C ARG A 106 11.11 -5.40 -9.33
N GLN A 107 11.55 -6.63 -9.09
CA GLN A 107 10.73 -7.81 -9.32
C GLN A 107 9.58 -7.89 -8.29
N GLU A 108 9.87 -7.62 -7.02
CA GLU A 108 8.85 -7.60 -5.96
C GLU A 108 7.81 -6.49 -6.18
N ILE A 109 8.23 -5.28 -6.52
CA ILE A 109 7.30 -4.19 -6.88
C ILE A 109 6.37 -4.61 -8.03
N ARG A 110 6.93 -5.25 -9.07
CA ARG A 110 6.12 -5.75 -10.19
C ARG A 110 5.14 -6.85 -9.79
N ARG A 111 5.52 -7.73 -8.86
CA ARG A 111 4.63 -8.77 -8.32
C ARG A 111 3.48 -8.15 -7.55
N MET A 112 3.77 -7.25 -6.61
CA MET A 112 2.77 -6.55 -5.82
C MET A 112 1.81 -5.73 -6.70
N TRP A 113 2.34 -5.01 -7.69
CA TRP A 113 1.51 -4.23 -8.61
C TRP A 113 0.53 -5.10 -9.39
N ARG A 114 0.99 -6.27 -9.91
CA ARG A 114 0.09 -7.20 -10.60
C ARG A 114 -0.98 -7.75 -9.67
N ALA A 115 -0.61 -8.17 -8.46
CA ALA A 115 -1.55 -8.66 -7.47
C ALA A 115 -2.62 -7.60 -7.12
N GLU A 116 -2.20 -6.35 -6.95
CA GLU A 116 -3.12 -5.24 -6.67
C GLU A 116 -4.06 -4.95 -7.85
N GLN A 117 -3.55 -4.94 -9.08
CA GLN A 117 -4.39 -4.79 -10.27
C GLN A 117 -5.41 -5.93 -10.39
N HIS A 118 -5.00 -7.17 -10.11
CA HIS A 118 -5.93 -8.31 -10.07
C HIS A 118 -7.02 -8.11 -9.02
N ARG A 119 -6.65 -7.71 -7.80
CA ARG A 119 -7.61 -7.41 -6.72
C ARG A 119 -8.61 -6.33 -7.13
N ILE A 120 -8.14 -5.21 -7.67
CA ILE A 120 -8.99 -4.11 -8.14
C ILE A 120 -9.96 -4.60 -9.24
N HIS A 121 -9.48 -5.41 -10.19
CA HIS A 121 -10.32 -5.95 -11.25
C HIS A 121 -11.37 -6.94 -10.73
N GLU A 122 -11.03 -7.79 -9.78
CA GLU A 122 -11.95 -8.72 -9.13
C GLU A 122 -13.02 -7.98 -8.34
N GLU A 123 -12.65 -6.99 -7.54
CA GLU A 123 -13.60 -6.14 -6.82
C GLU A 123 -14.53 -5.39 -7.78
N ALA A 124 -14.00 -4.85 -8.87
CA ALA A 124 -14.82 -4.17 -9.88
C ALA A 124 -15.75 -5.13 -10.64
N ARG A 125 -15.39 -6.40 -10.80
CA ARG A 125 -16.29 -7.44 -11.34
C ARG A 125 -17.38 -7.77 -10.33
N ALA A 126 -17.01 -8.08 -9.09
CA ALA A 126 -17.95 -8.39 -8.01
C ALA A 126 -18.97 -7.26 -7.78
N ARG A 127 -18.53 -5.99 -7.78
CA ARG A 127 -19.44 -4.84 -7.66
C ARG A 127 -20.42 -4.73 -8.82
N ARG A 128 -19.96 -4.97 -10.05
CA ARG A 128 -20.84 -4.97 -11.24
C ARG A 128 -21.85 -6.09 -11.18
N ASP A 129 -21.45 -7.27 -10.74
CA ASP A 129 -22.33 -8.42 -10.61
C ASP A 129 -23.37 -8.21 -9.50
N ALA A 130 -22.94 -7.65 -8.35
CA ALA A 130 -23.84 -7.26 -7.27
C ALA A 130 -24.84 -6.17 -7.70
N TYR A 131 -24.39 -5.17 -8.47
CA TYR A 131 -25.29 -4.15 -9.00
C TYR A 131 -26.31 -4.75 -9.97
N ARG A 132 -25.87 -5.65 -10.86
CA ARG A 132 -26.75 -6.37 -11.79
C ARG A 132 -27.77 -7.24 -11.06
N SER A 133 -27.37 -7.94 -10.00
CA SER A 133 -28.30 -8.77 -9.23
C SER A 133 -29.33 -7.92 -8.50
N LEU A 134 -28.92 -6.80 -7.90
CA LEU A 134 -29.85 -5.85 -7.28
C LEU A 134 -30.82 -5.28 -8.31
N TYR A 135 -30.33 -4.86 -9.47
CA TYR A 135 -31.18 -4.33 -10.53
C TYR A 135 -32.21 -5.36 -11.03
N ARG A 136 -31.79 -6.63 -11.21
CA ARG A 136 -32.72 -7.73 -11.54
C ARG A 136 -33.79 -7.92 -10.47
N ALA A 137 -33.39 -7.99 -9.20
CA ALA A 137 -34.33 -8.13 -8.09
C ALA A 137 -35.32 -6.97 -8.01
N THR A 138 -34.88 -5.72 -8.26
CA THR A 138 -35.79 -4.56 -8.29
C THR A 138 -36.77 -4.62 -9.45
N MET A 139 -36.34 -5.10 -10.62
CA MET A 139 -37.23 -5.26 -11.78
C MET A 139 -38.24 -6.37 -11.55
N GLU A 140 -37.82 -7.50 -10.99
CA GLU A 140 -38.71 -8.60 -10.60
C GLU A 140 -39.76 -8.12 -9.58
N ALA A 141 -39.34 -7.41 -8.53
CA ALA A 141 -40.25 -6.84 -7.55
C ALA A 141 -41.23 -5.82 -8.17
N GLN A 142 -40.78 -5.00 -9.13
CA GLN A 142 -41.64 -4.04 -9.82
C GLN A 142 -42.65 -4.73 -10.74
N VAL A 143 -42.26 -5.82 -11.42
CA VAL A 143 -43.18 -6.66 -12.20
C VAL A 143 -44.21 -7.34 -11.30
N GLU A 144 -43.80 -7.84 -10.13
CA GLU A 144 -44.72 -8.39 -9.15
C GLU A 144 -45.72 -7.34 -8.65
N LEU A 145 -45.23 -6.14 -8.27
CA LEU A 145 -46.08 -5.02 -7.84
C LEU A 145 -47.09 -4.61 -8.93
N THR A 146 -46.65 -4.48 -10.18
CA THR A 146 -47.57 -4.16 -11.30
C THR A 146 -48.55 -5.28 -11.61
N SER A 147 -48.17 -6.55 -11.40
CA SER A 147 -49.09 -7.68 -11.53
C SER A 147 -50.16 -7.71 -10.41
N VAL A 148 -49.80 -7.37 -9.18
CA VAL A 148 -50.72 -7.23 -8.03
C VAL A 148 -51.62 -5.99 -8.19
N GLU A 149 -51.10 -4.90 -8.76
CA GLU A 149 -51.86 -3.69 -9.06
C GLU A 149 -52.89 -3.90 -10.18
N SER A 150 -52.66 -4.88 -11.07
CA SER A 150 -53.62 -5.24 -12.12
C SER A 150 -54.86 -6.01 -11.62
N ASN A 151 -54.82 -6.59 -10.41
CA ASN A 151 -55.91 -7.40 -9.88
C ASN A 151 -56.49 -6.78 -8.59
N PRO A 152 -57.60 -6.02 -8.69
CA PRO A 152 -58.10 -5.17 -7.62
C PRO A 152 -58.40 -5.93 -6.32
N ASP A 153 -58.78 -7.20 -6.43
CA ASP A 153 -59.01 -8.09 -5.28
C ASP A 153 -57.74 -8.35 -4.46
N THR A 154 -56.60 -8.57 -5.12
CA THR A 154 -55.34 -8.88 -4.42
C THR A 154 -54.78 -7.66 -3.69
N LEU A 155 -54.92 -6.49 -4.30
CA LEU A 155 -54.54 -5.22 -3.70
C LEU A 155 -55.43 -4.91 -2.48
N ALA A 156 -56.75 -5.06 -2.61
CA ALA A 156 -57.70 -4.87 -1.52
C ALA A 156 -57.43 -5.84 -0.34
N GLN A 157 -57.15 -7.11 -0.61
CA GLN A 157 -56.77 -8.09 0.42
C GLN A 157 -55.45 -7.74 1.13
N SER A 158 -54.44 -7.26 0.40
CA SER A 158 -53.16 -6.83 1.00
C SER A 158 -53.35 -5.63 1.93
N LYS A 159 -54.18 -4.66 1.53
CA LYS A 159 -54.55 -3.50 2.33
C LYS A 159 -55.34 -3.91 3.58
N LEU A 160 -56.26 -4.87 3.46
CA LEU A 160 -57.02 -5.41 4.59
C LEU A 160 -56.10 -6.05 5.63
N ARG A 161 -55.13 -6.88 5.21
CA ARG A 161 -54.13 -7.47 6.12
C ARG A 161 -53.29 -6.39 6.82
N SER A 162 -52.88 -5.36 6.09
CA SER A 162 -52.13 -4.23 6.66
C SER A 162 -52.96 -3.49 7.71
N ALA A 163 -54.23 -3.17 7.40
CA ALA A 163 -55.14 -2.52 8.34
C ALA A 163 -55.36 -3.34 9.61
N MET A 164 -55.53 -4.66 9.48
CA MET A 164 -55.66 -5.58 10.61
C MET A 164 -54.39 -5.64 11.47
N ASN A 165 -53.20 -5.64 10.85
CA ASN A 165 -51.94 -5.59 11.59
C ASN A 165 -51.79 -4.28 12.38
N LEU A 166 -52.24 -3.15 11.83
CA LEU A 166 -52.24 -1.86 12.53
C LEU A 166 -53.21 -1.83 13.71
N LEU A 167 -54.41 -2.42 13.55
CA LEU A 167 -55.36 -2.58 14.65
C LEU A 167 -54.79 -3.45 15.77
N ASN A 168 -54.18 -4.59 15.42
CA ASN A 168 -53.53 -5.49 16.38
C ASN A 168 -52.31 -4.86 17.07
N ALA A 169 -51.60 -3.95 16.40
CA ALA A 169 -50.50 -3.19 16.98
C ALA A 169 -50.95 -2.03 17.89
N GLY A 170 -52.26 -1.84 18.09
CA GLY A 170 -52.82 -0.76 18.91
C GLY A 170 -52.91 0.60 18.19
N GLN A 171 -52.60 0.67 16.90
CA GLN A 171 -52.74 1.88 16.08
C GLN A 171 -54.16 1.99 15.51
N VAL A 172 -55.14 2.12 16.41
CA VAL A 172 -56.58 1.99 16.10
C VAL A 172 -57.03 3.00 15.03
N GLU A 173 -56.66 4.28 15.15
CA GLU A 173 -57.07 5.30 14.17
C GLU A 173 -56.53 5.04 12.76
N SER A 174 -55.28 4.59 12.66
CA SER A 174 -54.65 4.28 11.37
C SER A 174 -55.23 3.01 10.75
N GLY A 175 -55.54 2.00 11.58
CA GLY A 175 -56.24 0.80 11.14
C GLY A 175 -57.65 1.08 10.63
N ILE A 176 -58.45 1.86 11.38
CA ILE A 176 -59.81 2.27 10.96
C ILE A 176 -59.75 3.08 9.66
N LYS A 177 -58.81 4.03 9.53
CA LYS A 177 -58.65 4.80 8.31
C LYS A 177 -58.33 3.90 7.11
N GLY A 178 -57.47 2.90 7.30
CA GLY A 178 -57.17 1.90 6.28
C GLY A 178 -58.40 1.07 5.86
N LEU A 179 -59.21 0.63 6.82
CA LEU A 179 -60.47 -0.08 6.52
C LEU A 179 -61.46 0.79 5.75
N VAL A 180 -61.62 2.07 6.11
CA VAL A 180 -62.49 3.01 5.39
C VAL A 180 -62.01 3.22 3.96
N GLU A 181 -60.70 3.40 3.76
CA GLU A 181 -60.10 3.56 2.44
C GLU A 181 -60.37 2.34 1.54
N ILE A 182 -60.31 1.12 2.10
CA ILE A 182 -60.63 -0.11 1.36
C ILE A 182 -62.09 -0.12 0.92
N THR A 183 -63.02 0.20 1.83
CA THR A 183 -64.45 0.23 1.51
C THR A 183 -64.84 1.28 0.48
N GLN A 184 -64.07 2.38 0.38
CA GLN A 184 -64.34 3.46 -0.59
C GLN A 184 -63.74 3.19 -1.96
N ASN A 185 -62.52 2.63 -2.00
CA ASN A 185 -61.75 2.50 -3.24
C ASN A 185 -61.85 1.12 -3.90
N HIS A 186 -62.36 0.10 -3.18
CA HIS A 186 -62.41 -1.29 -3.64
C HIS A 186 -63.78 -1.95 -3.41
N VAL A 187 -64.88 -1.21 -3.67
CA VAL A 187 -66.27 -1.59 -3.35
C VAL A 187 -66.65 -2.98 -3.84
N ASP A 188 -66.16 -3.38 -5.02
CA ASP A 188 -66.54 -4.64 -5.68
C ASP A 188 -65.72 -5.86 -5.22
N THR A 189 -64.86 -5.70 -4.21
CA THR A 189 -63.94 -6.75 -3.74
C THR A 189 -64.43 -7.41 -2.46
N VAL A 190 -64.18 -8.72 -2.30
CA VAL A 190 -64.51 -9.48 -1.07
C VAL A 190 -63.86 -8.85 0.18
N ALA A 191 -62.67 -8.25 0.02
CA ALA A 191 -61.98 -7.58 1.10
C ALA A 191 -62.68 -6.30 1.59
N ALA A 192 -63.44 -5.62 0.73
CA ALA A 192 -64.24 -4.46 1.14
C ALA A 192 -65.48 -4.88 1.95
N GLU A 193 -66.11 -6.02 1.63
CA GLU A 193 -67.20 -6.58 2.44
C GLU A 193 -66.73 -6.94 3.85
N GLU A 194 -65.57 -7.60 3.96
CA GLU A 194 -64.95 -7.93 5.25
C GLU A 194 -64.56 -6.67 6.03
N ALA A 195 -63.95 -5.67 5.37
CA ALA A 195 -63.60 -4.40 6.00
C ALA A 195 -64.84 -3.66 6.54
N ALA A 196 -65.95 -3.65 5.77
CA ALA A 196 -67.20 -3.04 6.19
C ALA A 196 -67.78 -3.71 7.43
N LYS A 197 -67.74 -5.05 7.48
CA LYS A 197 -68.20 -5.82 8.64
C LYS A 197 -67.39 -5.49 9.89
N ILE A 198 -66.06 -5.47 9.79
CA ILE A 198 -65.18 -5.12 10.92
C ILE A 198 -65.42 -3.69 11.39
N LEU A 199 -65.62 -2.74 10.46
CA LEU A 199 -65.96 -1.35 10.81
C LEU A 199 -67.31 -1.25 11.55
N THR A 200 -68.28 -2.09 11.22
CA THR A 200 -69.56 -2.13 11.97
C THR A 200 -69.38 -2.73 13.37
N GLU A 201 -68.54 -3.75 13.53
CA GLU A 201 -68.24 -4.35 14.84
C GLU A 201 -67.45 -3.41 15.77
N ILE A 202 -66.62 -2.51 15.23
CA ILE A 202 -65.88 -1.51 16.02
C ILE A 202 -66.77 -0.33 16.43
N LYS A 203 -67.80 -0.01 15.63
CA LYS A 203 -68.70 1.13 15.87
C LYS A 203 -69.92 0.79 16.75
N GLY A 204 -70.30 -0.48 16.83
CA GLY A 204 -71.39 -0.99 17.68
C GLY A 204 -70.91 -1.30 19.09
#